data_AF-A0A353W1C4-F1
#
_entry.id   AF-A0A353W1C4-F1
#
_cell.length_a   1.000
_cell.length_b   1.000
_cell.length_c   1.000
_cell.angle_alpha   90.00
_cell.angle_beta   90.00
_cell.angle_gamma   90.00
#
_symmetry.space_group_name_H-M   'P 1'
#
loop_
_entity.id
_entity.type
_entity.pdbx_description
1 polymer ?
#
loop_
_entity_poly.entity_id
_entity_poly.type
_entity_poly.pdbx_seq_one_letter_code
_entity_poly.pdbx_strand_id
1 'polypeptide(L)' 'MLRRLESRNLLESIWKLEEARQRRYYKLSQEGLEMLKMLTDEWSKVVSITDKLFDYSYN' A
#
# COMPACT_ATOMS: atom_id res chain seq x y z
N MET A 1 -7.94 10.34 1.09
CA MET A 1 -7.23 9.04 1.20
C MET A 1 -5.83 9.18 1.81
N LEU A 2 -4.93 10.04 1.30
CA LEU A 2 -3.56 10.22 1.86
C LEU A 2 -3.52 10.63 3.34
N ARG A 3 -4.31 11.63 3.77
CA ARG A 3 -4.39 12.05 5.18
C ARG A 3 -4.79 10.93 6.14
N ARG A 4 -5.57 9.95 5.67
CA ARG A 4 -6.00 8.79 6.48
C ARG A 4 -4.88 7.75 6.62
N LEU A 5 -4.04 7.61 5.60
CA LEU A 5 -2.87 6.75 5.68
C LEU A 5 -1.82 7.38 6.60
N GLU A 6 -1.62 8.69 6.51
CA GLU A 6 -0.77 9.43 7.45
C GLU A 6 -1.31 9.38 8.88
N SER A 7 -2.61 9.58 9.11
CA SER A 7 -3.18 9.49 10.46
C SER A 7 -3.10 8.08 11.08
N ARG A 8 -2.79 7.07 10.27
CA ARG A 8 -2.55 5.69 10.70
C ARG A 8 -1.05 5.34 10.71
N ASN A 9 -0.18 6.35 10.58
CA ASN A 9 1.26 6.20 10.54
C ASN A 9 1.78 5.31 9.39
N LEU A 10 1.04 5.23 8.27
CA LEU A 10 1.45 4.46 7.08
C LEU A 10 2.14 5.34 6.03
N LEU A 11 2.03 6.67 6.17
CA LEU A 11 2.74 7.65 5.35
C LEU A 11 3.38 8.70 6.24
N GLU A 12 4.58 9.12 5.86
CA GLU A 12 5.24 10.30 6.37
C GLU A 12 5.08 11.44 5.37
N SER A 13 4.83 12.67 5.85
CA SER A 13 4.78 13.85 4.99
C SER A 13 6.09 14.63 5.00
N ILE A 14 6.44 15.15 3.84
CA ILE A 14 7.65 15.96 3.59
C ILE A 14 7.20 17.25 2.94
N TRP A 15 7.56 18.38 3.56
CA TRP A 15 7.32 19.69 2.97
C TRP A 15 8.53 20.12 2.16
N LYS A 16 8.30 20.56 0.92
CA LYS A 16 9.34 21.14 0.05
C LYS A 16 8.89 22.51 -0.43
N LEU A 17 9.84 23.44 -0.51
CA LEU A 17 9.63 24.73 -1.15
C LEU A 17 10.09 24.60 -2.61
N GLU A 18 9.15 24.71 -3.53
CA GLU A 18 9.43 24.67 -4.97
C GLU A 18 8.74 25.88 -5.60
N GLU A 19 9.49 26.70 -6.35
CA GLU A 19 8.96 27.83 -7.13
C GLU A 19 8.04 28.77 -6.30
N ALA A 20 8.51 29.17 -5.12
CA ALA A 20 7.80 30.05 -4.17
C ALA A 20 6.47 29.49 -3.62
N ARG A 21 6.16 28.20 -3.82
CA ARG A 21 5.01 27.52 -3.20
C ARG A 21 5.45 26.31 -2.37
N GLN A 22 4.87 26.17 -1.18
CA GLN A 22 5.12 25.01 -0.33
C GLN A 22 4.26 23.83 -0.83
N ARG A 23 4.91 22.72 -1.18
CA ARG A 23 4.25 21.47 -1.57
C ARG A 23 4.46 20.40 -0.51
N ARG A 24 3.43 19.60 -0.27
CA ARG A 24 3.47 18.46 0.67
C ARG A 24 3.52 17.17 -0.11
N TYR A 25 4.64 16.47 0.00
CA TYR A 25 4.87 15.14 -0.54
C TYR A 25 4.65 14.07 0.54
N TYR A 26 4.40 12.84 0.13
CA TYR A 26 4.23 11.71 1.04
C TYR A 26 5.14 10.56 0.60
N LYS A 27 5.73 9.87 1.56
CA LYS A 27 6.44 8.59 1.36
C LYS A 27 5.88 7.55 2.34
N LEU A 28 6.03 6.27 2.03
CA LEU A 28 5.74 5.21 3.01
C LEU A 28 6.62 5.40 4.24
N SER A 29 6.01 5.25 5.42
CA SER A 29 6.73 5.02 6.66
C SER A 29 7.27 3.58 6.68
N GLN A 30 8.05 3.24 7.71
CA GLN A 30 8.47 1.86 7.95
C GLN A 30 7.26 0.93 8.15
N GLU A 31 6.27 1.36 8.93
CA GLU A 31 5.02 0.63 9.16
C GLU A 31 4.19 0.52 7.88
N GLY A 32 4.24 1.56 7.03
CA GLY A 32 3.63 1.55 5.71
C GLY A 32 4.23 0.50 4.79
N LEU A 33 5.55 0.33 4.82
CA LEU A 33 6.26 -0.70 4.05
C LEU A 33 5.92 -2.11 4.55
N GLU A 34 5.87 -2.32 5.86
CA GLU A 34 5.50 -3.60 6.47
C GLU A 34 4.05 -3.97 6.15
N MET A 35 3.13 -3.01 6.26
CA MET A 35 1.72 -3.19 5.89
C MET A 35 1.58 -3.52 4.40
N LEU A 36 2.30 -2.82 3.53
CA LEU A 36 2.31 -3.11 2.10
C LEU A 36 2.75 -4.54 1.82
N LYS A 37 3.84 -4.99 2.47
CA LYS A 37 4.32 -6.37 2.33
C LYS A 37 3.24 -7.38 2.76
N MET A 38 2.66 -7.20 3.95
CA MET A 38 1.64 -8.12 4.46
C MET A 38 0.41 -8.21 3.55
N LEU A 39 -0.09 -7.06 3.09
CA LEU A 39 -1.25 -7.02 2.21
C LEU A 39 -0.96 -7.64 0.85
N THR A 40 0.25 -7.45 0.32
CA THR A 40 0.67 -8.04 -0.96
C THR A 40 0.78 -9.56 -0.82
N ASP A 41 1.42 -10.05 0.25
CA ASP A 41 1.54 -11.48 0.53
C ASP A 41 0.16 -12.13 0.68
N GLU A 42 -0.76 -11.47 1.39
CA GLU A 42 -2.12 -11.98 1.59
C GLU A 42 -2.92 -12.01 0.30
N TRP A 43 -2.82 -10.94 -0.51
CA TRP A 43 -3.44 -10.90 -1.83
C TRP A 43 -2.95 -12.04 -2.72
N SER A 44 -1.65 -12.30 -2.75
CA SER A 44 -1.08 -13.42 -3.51
C SER A 44 -1.64 -14.78 -3.09
N LYS A 45 -1.93 -14.98 -1.80
CA LYS A 45 -2.59 -16.21 -1.33
C LYS A 45 -4.03 -16.30 -1.84
N VAL A 46 -4.79 -15.22 -1.76
CA VAL A 46 -6.17 -15.18 -2.26
C VAL A 46 -6.21 -15.50 -3.75
N VAL A 47 -5.31 -14.93 -4.54
CA VAL A 47 -5.16 -15.23 -5.96
C VAL A 47 -4.85 -16.72 -6.15
N SER A 48 -3.84 -17.26 -5.45
CA SER A 48 -3.46 -18.68 -5.57
C SER A 48 -4.58 -19.65 -5.21
N ILE A 49 -5.39 -19.34 -4.19
CA ILE A 49 -6.55 -20.16 -3.81
C ILE A 49 -7.61 -20.10 -4.91
N THR A 50 -7.87 -18.90 -5.43
CA THR A 50 -8.85 -18.67 -6.48
C THR A 50 -8.48 -19.43 -7.76
N ASP A 51 -7.21 -19.37 -8.18
CA ASP A 51 -6.70 -20.09 -9.35
C ASP A 51 -6.91 -21.61 -9.21
N LYS A 52 -6.57 -22.19 -8.03
CA LYS A 52 -6.79 -23.61 -7.76
C LYS A 52 -8.27 -24.02 -7.82
N LEU A 53 -9.17 -23.16 -7.33
CA LEU A 53 -10.60 -23.42 -7.42
C LEU A 53 -11.09 -23.45 -8.87
N PHE A 54 -10.57 -22.55 -9.70
CA PHE A 54 -10.88 -22.55 -11.13
C PHE A 54 -10.30 -23.77 -11.83
N ASP A 55 -9.04 -24.14 -11.58
CA ASP A 55 -8.41 -25.34 -12.17
C ASP A 55 -9.16 -26.65 -11.82
N TYR A 56 -9.72 -26.74 -10.61
CA TYR A 56 -10.54 -27.89 -10.19
C TYR A 56 -11.92 -27.92 -10.88
N SER A 57 -12.44 -26.78 -11.33
CA SER A 57 -13.76 -26.69 -11.98
C SER A 57 -13.76 -27.03 -13.48
N TYR A 58 -12.57 -27.12 -14.09
CA TYR A 58 -12.39 -27.44 -15.53
C TYR A 58 -11.79 -28.84 -15.78
N ASN A 59 -11.58 -29.64 -14.72
CA ASN A 59 -11.26 -31.06 -14.79
C ASN A 59 -12.44 -31.91 -14.32
#